data_AF-A9WQX2-F1
#
_entry.id   AF-A9WQX2-F1
#
_cell.length_a   1.000
_cell.length_b   1.000
_cell.length_c   1.000
_cell.angle_alpha   90.00
_cell.angle_beta   90.00
_cell.angle_gamma   90.00
#
_symmetry.space_group_name_H-M   'P 1'
#
loop_
_entity.id
_entity.type
_entity.pdbx_description
1 polymer ?
#
loop_
_entity_poly.entity_id
_entity_poly.type
_entity_poly.pdbx_seq_one_letter_code
_entity_poly.pdbx_strand_id
1 'polypeptide(L)'
;MNATQEFRAVRDRLIELREDYAAARSEFRWPHFDEFNFALDWFDSIAADPKKANNPALVILERDGAATRRSYAELSRRSNQVAN
;
A
#
# COMPACT_ATOMS: atom_id res chain seq x y z
N MET A 1 18.52 2.95 -1.58
CA MET A 1 17.04 2.90 -1.69
C MET A 1 16.63 1.58 -1.07
N ASN A 2 15.65 1.54 -0.17
CA ASN A 2 15.12 0.26 0.34
C ASN A 2 13.97 -0.25 -0.56
N ALA A 3 13.55 -1.50 -0.36
CA ALA A 3 12.50 -2.12 -1.19
C ALA A 3 11.19 -1.31 -1.17
N THR A 4 10.82 -0.73 -0.02
CA THR A 4 9.71 0.23 0.12
C THR A 4 9.83 1.44 -0.81
N GLN A 5 11.00 2.09 -0.83
CA GLN A 5 11.24 3.30 -1.62
C GLN A 5 11.25 2.99 -3.11
N GLU A 6 11.86 1.88 -3.52
CA GLU A 6 11.90 1.46 -4.91
C GLU A 6 10.50 1.08 -5.42
N PHE A 7 9.75 0.27 -4.66
CA PHE A 7 8.36 -0.05 -4.99
C PHE A 7 7.50 1.22 -5.08
N ARG A 8 7.66 2.14 -4.11
CA ARG A 8 6.91 3.40 -4.10
C ARG A 8 7.21 4.25 -5.33
N ALA A 9 8.48 4.39 -5.71
CA ALA A 9 8.88 5.19 -6.86
C ALA A 9 8.25 4.67 -8.16
N VAL A 10 8.30 3.35 -8.38
CA VAL A 10 7.70 2.74 -9.57
C VAL A 10 6.17 2.88 -9.56
N ARG A 11 5.52 2.64 -8.42
CA ARG A 11 4.06 2.81 -8.27
C ARG A 11 3.64 4.26 -8.50
N ASP A 12 4.32 5.21 -7.88
CA ASP A 12 3.98 6.62 -8.00
C ASP A 12 4.18 7.11 -9.44
N ARG A 13 5.19 6.61 -10.17
CA ARG A 13 5.35 6.88 -11.60
C ARG A 13 4.17 6.40 -12.45
N LEU A 14 3.65 5.19 -12.18
CA LEU A 14 2.45 4.71 -12.86
C LEU A 14 1.21 5.58 -12.57
N ILE A 15 1.08 6.08 -11.34
CA ILE A 15 -0.04 6.96 -10.94
C ILE A 15 0.06 8.34 -11.61
N GLU A 16 1.28 8.87 -11.76
CA GLU A 16 1.53 10.10 -12.53
C GLU A 16 1.11 9.94 -13.99
N LEU A 17 1.43 8.79 -14.59
CA LEU A 17 1.14 8.46 -15.99
C LEU A 17 -0.25 7.85 -16.23
N ARG A 18 -1.15 7.87 -15.23
CA ARG A 18 -2.44 7.16 -15.28
C ARG A 18 -3.36 7.55 -16.46
N GLU A 19 -3.14 8.72 -17.06
CA GLU A 19 -3.89 9.23 -18.22
C GLU A 19 -3.10 9.12 -19.54
N ASP A 20 -1.81 8.76 -19.50
CA ASP A 20 -0.95 8.55 -20.67
C ASP A 20 -0.46 7.10 -20.73
N TYR A 21 -1.29 6.26 -21.35
CA TYR A 21 -0.98 4.84 -21.51
C TYR A 21 0.30 4.57 -22.31
N ALA A 22 0.60 5.39 -23.32
CA ALA A 22 1.77 5.18 -24.17
C ALA A 22 3.06 5.43 -23.40
N ALA A 23 3.11 6.52 -22.62
CA ALA A 23 4.22 6.82 -21.71
C ALA A 23 4.30 5.76 -20.60
N ALA A 24 3.18 5.41 -19.96
CA ALA A 24 3.17 4.38 -18.91
C ALA A 24 3.77 3.06 -19.41
N ARG A 25 3.39 2.63 -20.61
CA ARG A 25 3.91 1.40 -21.22
C ARG A 25 5.38 1.50 -21.61
N SER A 26 5.86 2.65 -22.09
CA SER A 26 7.25 2.81 -22.55
C SER A 26 8.23 2.96 -21.39
N GLU A 27 7.83 3.67 -20.34
CA GLU A 27 8.68 4.04 -19.21
C GLU A 27 8.67 3.02 -18.07
N PHE A 28 7.56 2.31 -17.86
CA PHE A 28 7.47 1.37 -16.76
C PHE A 28 8.53 0.27 -16.87
N ARG A 29 9.25 0.05 -15.77
CA ARG A 29 10.15 -1.07 -15.58
C ARG A 29 9.78 -1.73 -14.26
N TRP A 30 9.70 -3.05 -14.26
CA TRP A 30 9.52 -3.80 -13.03
C TRP A 30 10.72 -3.55 -12.11
N PRO A 31 10.50 -3.23 -10.82
CA PRO A 31 11.59 -3.15 -9.87
C PRO A 31 12.16 -4.56 -9.66
N HIS A 32 13.46 -4.63 -9.35
CA HIS A 32 14.17 -5.88 -9.15
C HIS A 32 14.66 -5.93 -7.71
N PHE A 33 13.91 -6.65 -6.87
CA PHE A 33 14.24 -6.81 -5.46
C PHE A 33 15.06 -8.08 -5.24
N ASP A 34 16.08 -8.01 -4.39
CA ASP A 34 16.71 -9.22 -3.83
C ASP A 34 15.74 -9.94 -2.88
N GLU A 35 15.04 -9.17 -2.05
CA GLU A 35 13.97 -9.62 -1.16
C GLU A 35 12.84 -8.59 -1.12
N PHE A 36 11.59 -9.06 -1.10
CA PHE A 36 10.41 -8.20 -0.96
C PHE A 36 9.24 -8.95 -0.34
N ASN A 37 8.62 -8.34 0.66
CA ASN A 37 7.38 -8.77 1.27
C ASN A 37 6.35 -7.63 1.23
N PHE A 38 5.25 -7.83 0.50
CA PHE A 38 4.22 -6.80 0.35
C PHE A 38 3.61 -6.33 1.69
N ALA A 39 3.46 -7.22 2.68
CA ALA A 39 2.93 -6.84 3.98
C ALA A 39 3.92 -5.94 4.75
N LEU A 40 5.20 -6.29 4.75
CA LEU A 40 6.22 -5.57 5.53
C LEU A 40 6.74 -4.32 4.80
N ASP A 41 7.19 -4.49 3.56
CA ASP A 41 7.88 -3.46 2.79
C ASP A 41 6.93 -2.43 2.18
N TRP A 42 5.64 -2.76 2.04
CA TRP A 42 4.67 -1.83 1.49
C TRP A 42 3.58 -1.45 2.49
N PHE A 43 2.80 -2.42 2.96
CA PHE A 43 1.63 -2.13 3.79
C PHE A 43 2.01 -1.56 5.15
N ASP A 44 2.90 -2.22 5.89
CA ASP A 44 3.36 -1.76 7.20
C ASP A 44 4.13 -0.44 7.10
N SER A 45 4.86 -0.22 6.02
CA SER A 45 5.48 1.06 5.72
C SER A 45 4.47 2.20 5.51
N ILE A 46 3.28 1.93 4.96
CA ILE A 46 2.18 2.91 4.93
C ILE A 46 1.58 3.08 6.33
N ALA A 47 1.37 1.99 7.06
CA ALA A 47 0.78 1.99 8.40
C ALA A 47 1.64 2.74 9.44
N ALA A 48 2.96 2.76 9.25
CA ALA A 48 3.91 3.47 10.09
C ALA A 48 4.02 4.97 9.79
N ASP A 49 3.55 5.45 8.62
CA ASP A 49 3.56 6.87 8.28
C ASP A 49 2.51 7.62 9.12
N PRO A 50 2.88 8.56 10.01
CA PRO A 50 1.92 9.25 10.89
C PRO A 50 0.82 10.02 10.14
N LYS A 51 1.09 10.42 8.89
CA LYS A 51 0.11 11.12 8.04
C LYS A 51 -0.93 10.16 7.44
N LYS A 52 -0.67 8.85 7.44
CA LYS A 52 -1.51 7.81 6.82
C LYS A 52 -2.04 6.77 7.80
N ALA A 53 -1.34 6.56 8.91
CA ALA A 53 -1.61 5.53 9.90
C ALA A 53 -3.07 5.46 10.33
N ASN A 54 -3.69 6.64 10.54
CA ASN A 54 -5.07 6.78 11.02
C ASN A 54 -6.12 6.87 9.88
N ASN A 55 -5.70 6.87 8.62
CA ASN A 55 -6.64 6.89 7.50
C ASN A 55 -7.34 5.53 7.39
N PRO A 56 -8.64 5.48 7.07
CA PRO A 56 -9.34 4.23 6.78
C PRO A 56 -8.67 3.47 5.62
N ALA A 57 -8.26 2.24 5.89
CA ALA A 57 -7.66 1.31 4.91
C ALA A 57 -8.68 0.25 4.44
N LEU A 58 -9.62 -0.11 5.32
CA LEU A 58 -10.72 -1.03 5.02
C LEU A 58 -12.02 -0.45 5.56
N VAL A 59 -13.04 -0.44 4.69
CA VAL A 59 -14.42 -0.10 5.05
C VAL A 59 -15.32 -1.23 4.58
N ILE A 60 -15.95 -1.92 5.53
CA ILE A 60 -16.94 -2.97 5.26
C ILE A 60 -18.31 -2.36 5.55
N LEU A 61 -19.19 -2.38 4.55
CA LEU A 61 -20.56 -1.88 4.64
C LEU A 61 -21.52 -3.05 4.75
N GLU A 62 -22.40 -2.99 5.74
CA GLU A 62 -23.45 -3.97 5.98
C GLU A 62 -24.77 -3.52 5.36
N ARG A 63 -25.69 -4.48 5.15
CA ARG A 63 -27.00 -4.21 4.52
C ARG A 63 -27.91 -3.29 5.34
N ASP A 64 -27.71 -3.25 6.65
CA ASP A 64 -28.45 -2.39 7.59
C ASP A 64 -27.87 -0.96 7.65
N GLY A 65 -26.84 -0.66 6.84
CA GLY A 65 -26.17 0.64 6.81
C GLY A 65 -25.04 0.77 7.84
N ALA A 66 -24.78 -0.24 8.67
CA ALA A 66 -23.61 -0.25 9.54
C ALA A 66 -22.31 -0.31 8.73
N ALA A 67 -21.24 0.26 9.30
CA ALA A 67 -19.96 0.36 8.62
C ALA A 67 -18.81 0.08 9.59
N THR A 68 -18.09 -1.01 9.36
CA THR A 68 -16.84 -1.30 10.06
C THR A 68 -15.69 -0.62 9.34
N ARG A 69 -14.97 0.27 10.04
CA ARG A 69 -13.77 0.94 9.52
C ARG A 69 -12.55 0.42 10.27
N ARG A 70 -11.47 0.20 9.54
CA ARG A 70 -10.14 -0.11 10.09
C ARG A 70 -9.10 0.78 9.46
N SER A 71 -8.26 1.39 10.28
CA SER A 71 -7.12 2.19 9.80
C SER A 71 -5.96 1.30 9.35
N TYR A 72 -5.00 1.88 8.63
CA TYR A 72 -3.77 1.17 8.25
C TYR A 72 -3.04 0.60 9.48
N ALA A 73 -2.90 1.41 10.54
CA ALA A 73 -2.23 0.98 11.78
C ALA A 73 -2.99 -0.15 12.50
N GLU A 74 -4.32 -0.11 12.51
CA GLU A 74 -5.14 -1.16 13.12
C GLU A 74 -5.02 -2.49 12.38
N LEU A 75 -5.02 -2.44 11.03
CA LEU A 75 -4.88 -3.63 10.20
C LEU A 75 -3.50 -4.25 10.32
N SER A 76 -2.43 -3.43 10.29
CA SER A 76 -1.06 -3.89 10.46
C SER A 76 -0.88 -4.63 11.80
N ARG A 77 -1.31 -4.00 12.91
CA ARG A 77 -1.26 -4.63 14.24
C ARG A 77 -2.03 -5.95 14.29
N ARG A 78 -3.24 -6.00 13.71
CA ARG A 78 -4.06 -7.23 13.72
C ARG A 78 -3.46 -8.33 12.83
N SER A 79 -2.86 -7.98 11.70
CA SER A 79 -2.14 -8.92 10.84
C SER A 79 -0.98 -9.58 11.60
N ASN A 80 -0.18 -8.77 12.30
CA ASN A 80 0.95 -9.25 13.09
C ASN A 80 0.54 -10.16 14.27
N GLN A 81 -0.68 -10.03 14.81
CA GLN A 81 -1.19 -10.93 15.84
C GLN A 81 -1.51 -12.34 15.34
N VAL A 82 -1.73 -12.51 14.04
CA VAL A 82 -2.05 -13.82 13.43
C VAL A 82 -0.82 -14.44 12.76
N ALA A 83 0.16 -13.62 12.38
CA ALA A 83 1.38 -14.06 11.71
C ALA A 83 2.50 -14.52 12.66
N ASN A 84 2.45 -14.12 13.93
CA ASN A 84 3.39 -14.52 14.99
C ASN A 84 2.76 -15.58 15.91
#